data_AF-Q9GQ04-F1
#
_entry.id   AF-Q9GQ04-F1
#
_cell.length_a   1.000
_cell.length_b   1.000
_cell.length_c   1.000
_cell.angle_alpha   90.00
_cell.angle_beta   90.00
_cell.angle_gamma   90.00
#
_symmetry.space_group_name_H-M   'P 1'
#
loop_
_entity.id
_entity.type
_entity.pdbx_description
1 polymer ?
#
loop_
_entity_poly.entity_id
_entity_poly.type
_entity_poly.pdbx_seq_one_letter_code
_entity_poly.pdbx_strand_id
1 'polypeptide(L)'
;NISLLACGHVIQGHQTQRVRNSLSRQAYSWLNKHHIRAFYSLVEGSTLEDGARNLFQLVGLGKLKPNTVVLGYKANWRKCDPVELTAYFNTLHEALDMYFGVIILRVPQGLDYSQIIEDEDSPVTMNGNETNITQTPEDKPGQSTTNQLTQDGTDSEASTPPGSPQAERAGAVVETNAADSKKRRTSLANLFRGPGGAELSKEVLNNITMFKRKQKKGT
;
A
#
# COMPACT_ATOMS: atom_id res chain seq x y z
N ASN A 1 -6.01 -17.96 -5.92
CA ASN A 1 -6.16 -16.61 -5.33
C ASN A 1 -6.30 -15.58 -6.43
N ILE A 2 -7.52 -15.19 -6.75
CA ILE A 2 -7.82 -14.18 -7.77
C ILE A 2 -8.43 -12.98 -7.02
N SER A 3 -7.57 -12.14 -6.46
CA SER A 3 -7.98 -10.90 -5.78
C SER A 3 -7.00 -9.80 -6.12
N LEU A 4 -7.51 -8.59 -6.39
CA LEU A 4 -6.73 -7.40 -6.65
C LEU A 4 -6.76 -6.49 -5.43
N LEU A 5 -5.59 -6.01 -5.01
CA LEU A 5 -5.48 -4.90 -4.07
C LEU A 5 -4.68 -3.79 -4.75
N ALA A 6 -5.21 -2.57 -4.72
CA ALA A 6 -4.54 -1.38 -5.18
C ALA A 6 -4.50 -0.34 -4.05
N CYS A 7 -3.31 0.17 -3.76
CA CYS A 7 -3.08 1.25 -2.82
C CYS A 7 -3.02 2.56 -3.59
N GLY A 8 -4.05 3.39 -3.43
CA GLY A 8 -4.12 4.72 -4.01
C GLY A 8 -3.48 5.77 -3.12
N HIS A 9 -2.66 6.63 -3.70
CA HIS A 9 -2.10 7.80 -3.06
C HIS A 9 -2.41 9.02 -3.91
N VAL A 10 -3.11 10.00 -3.33
CA VAL A 10 -3.43 11.28 -3.97
C VAL A 10 -2.53 12.35 -3.35
N ILE A 11 -1.73 13.02 -4.18
CA ILE A 11 -0.90 14.16 -3.76
C ILE A 11 -1.48 15.44 -4.35
N GLN A 12 -1.48 16.49 -3.51
CA GLN A 12 -1.86 17.83 -3.94
C GLN A 12 -0.68 18.54 -4.60
N GLY A 13 -0.92 19.08 -5.79
CA GLY A 13 0.09 19.80 -6.56
C GLY A 13 0.98 18.91 -7.43
N HIS A 14 1.81 19.57 -8.24
CA HIS A 14 2.65 18.90 -9.22
C HIS A 14 3.93 18.35 -8.59
N GLN A 15 4.21 17.07 -8.81
CA GLN A 15 5.42 16.41 -8.31
C GLN A 15 6.37 16.07 -9.45
N THR A 16 7.67 16.32 -9.26
CA THR A 16 8.68 15.93 -10.24
C THR A 16 8.72 14.40 -10.41
N GLN A 17 9.05 13.94 -11.62
CA GLN A 17 9.13 12.50 -11.91
C GLN A 17 10.10 11.76 -10.98
N ARG A 18 11.17 12.43 -10.53
CA ARG A 18 12.13 11.87 -9.57
C ARG A 18 11.47 11.55 -8.23
N VAL A 19 10.66 12.48 -7.70
CA VAL A 19 9.91 12.31 -6.45
C VAL A 19 8.88 11.18 -6.60
N ARG A 20 8.13 11.16 -7.71
CA ARG A 20 7.16 10.10 -8.02
C ARG A 20 7.80 8.71 -8.01
N ASN A 21 8.96 8.56 -8.66
CA ASN A 21 9.72 7.32 -8.68
C ASN A 21 10.28 6.93 -7.30
N SER A 22 10.62 7.91 -6.46
CA SER A 22 11.08 7.66 -5.09
C SER A 22 9.95 7.11 -4.22
N LEU A 23 8.80 7.79 -4.18
CA LEU A 23 7.63 7.35 -3.43
C LEU A 23 7.15 5.97 -3.88
N SER A 24 7.15 5.72 -5.18
CA SER A 24 6.71 4.43 -5.72
C SER A 24 7.63 3.29 -5.26
N ARG A 25 8.96 3.51 -5.31
CA ARG A 25 9.93 2.53 -4.81
C ARG A 25 9.79 2.28 -3.30
N GLN A 26 9.63 3.35 -2.52
CA GLN A 26 9.39 3.26 -1.08
C GLN A 26 8.11 2.46 -0.77
N ALA A 27 7.00 2.76 -1.45
CA ALA A 27 5.74 2.06 -1.26
C ALA A 27 5.85 0.57 -1.59
N TYR A 28 6.48 0.21 -2.72
CA TYR A 28 6.70 -1.19 -3.07
C TYR A 28 7.67 -1.91 -2.12
N SER A 29 8.73 -1.25 -1.67
CA SER A 29 9.65 -1.77 -0.63
C SER A 29 8.87 -2.10 0.64
N TRP A 30 8.03 -1.18 1.12
CA TRP A 30 7.19 -1.36 2.29
C TRP A 30 6.19 -2.51 2.12
N LEU A 31 5.47 -2.57 1.00
CA LEU A 31 4.51 -3.64 0.70
C LEU A 31 5.19 -5.02 0.69
N ASN A 32 6.37 -5.11 0.08
CA ASN A 32 7.16 -6.35 0.01
C ASN A 32 7.66 -6.79 1.39
N LYS A 33 8.23 -5.87 2.18
CA LYS A 33 8.66 -6.12 3.58
C LYS A 33 7.50 -6.61 4.44
N HIS A 34 6.27 -6.17 4.16
CA HIS A 34 5.06 -6.54 4.89
C HIS A 34 4.31 -7.76 4.32
N HIS A 35 4.83 -8.38 3.25
CA HIS A 35 4.22 -9.48 2.51
C HIS A 35 2.79 -9.16 2.00
N ILE A 36 2.58 -7.92 1.56
CA ILE A 36 1.30 -7.46 1.00
C ILE A 36 1.41 -7.46 -0.52
N ARG A 37 0.54 -8.23 -1.19
CA ARG A 37 0.44 -8.27 -2.65
C ARG A 37 -0.53 -7.20 -3.12
N ALA A 38 -0.02 -6.00 -3.40
CA ALA A 38 -0.80 -4.86 -3.89
C ALA A 38 -0.04 -4.08 -4.97
N PHE A 39 -0.79 -3.41 -5.83
CA PHE A 39 -0.26 -2.39 -6.73
C PHE A 39 -0.31 -1.03 -6.05
N TYR A 40 0.71 -0.20 -6.26
CA TYR A 40 0.73 1.17 -5.79
C TYR A 40 0.43 2.12 -6.96
N SER A 41 -0.52 3.04 -6.77
CA SER A 41 -0.89 4.04 -7.76
C SER A 41 -0.83 5.44 -7.14
N LEU A 42 -0.04 6.32 -7.76
CA LEU A 42 0.14 7.71 -7.34
C LEU A 42 -0.51 8.66 -8.35
N VAL A 43 -1.47 9.44 -7.88
CA VAL A 43 -2.23 10.40 -8.68
C VAL A 43 -2.03 11.81 -8.12
N GLU A 44 -1.90 12.78 -9.01
CA GLU A 44 -1.88 14.20 -8.69
C GLU A 44 -3.31 14.74 -8.83
N GLY A 45 -3.73 15.57 -7.89
CA GLY A 45 -5.04 16.21 -7.90
C GLY A 45 -4.99 17.58 -7.25
N SER A 46 -5.91 18.46 -7.66
CA SER A 46 -6.08 19.76 -7.00
C SER A 46 -6.67 19.58 -5.60
N THR A 47 -7.63 18.66 -5.47
CA THR A 47 -8.32 18.29 -4.24
C THR A 47 -8.32 16.76 -4.08
N LEU A 48 -8.69 16.27 -2.90
CA LEU A 48 -8.79 14.83 -2.64
C LEU A 48 -9.85 14.17 -3.56
N GLU A 49 -11.00 14.83 -3.75
CA GLU A 49 -12.07 14.34 -4.63
C GLU A 49 -11.61 14.19 -6.09
N ASP A 50 -10.89 15.18 -6.62
CA ASP A 50 -10.43 15.22 -8.00
C ASP A 50 -9.39 14.12 -8.26
N GLY A 51 -8.40 14.02 -7.37
CA GLY A 51 -7.40 12.95 -7.44
C GLY A 51 -8.01 11.56 -7.23
N ALA A 52 -9.02 11.42 -6.35
CA ALA A 52 -9.71 10.16 -6.13
C ALA A 52 -10.56 9.75 -7.34
N ARG A 53 -11.29 10.68 -7.97
CA ARG A 53 -12.02 10.45 -9.22
C ARG A 53 -11.09 9.89 -10.29
N ASN A 54 -9.97 10.58 -10.53
CA ASN A 54 -8.98 10.16 -11.52
C ASN A 54 -8.41 8.78 -11.18
N LEU A 55 -8.09 8.54 -9.91
CA LEU A 55 -7.63 7.24 -9.44
C LEU A 55 -8.65 6.13 -9.70
N PHE A 56 -9.91 6.32 -9.35
CA PHE A 56 -10.97 5.32 -9.48
C PHE A 56 -11.24 4.93 -10.94
N GLN A 57 -11.08 5.89 -11.86
CA GLN A 57 -11.26 5.66 -13.29
C GLN A 57 -10.06 4.93 -13.92
N LEU A 58 -8.85 5.24 -13.47
CA LEU A 58 -7.61 4.75 -14.07
C LEU A 58 -7.06 3.47 -13.40
N VAL A 59 -7.53 3.13 -12.19
CA VAL A 59 -7.03 1.97 -11.47
C VAL A 59 -7.55 0.66 -12.06
N GLY A 60 -6.61 -0.25 -12.34
CA GLY A 60 -6.89 -1.57 -12.89
C GLY A 60 -6.42 -1.71 -14.34
N LEU A 61 -6.40 -2.95 -14.84
CA LEU A 61 -6.02 -3.26 -16.22
C LEU A 61 -6.93 -4.32 -16.81
N GLY A 62 -7.67 -3.99 -17.87
CA GLY A 62 -8.61 -4.89 -18.53
C GLY A 62 -9.70 -5.38 -17.57
N LYS A 63 -9.81 -6.70 -17.39
CA LYS A 63 -10.77 -7.31 -16.47
C LYS A 63 -10.38 -7.17 -14.99
N LEU A 64 -9.13 -6.77 -14.72
CA LEU A 64 -8.59 -6.62 -13.36
C LEU A 64 -8.86 -5.20 -12.85
N LYS A 65 -10.12 -4.91 -12.49
CA LYS A 65 -10.55 -3.62 -11.92
C LYS A 65 -11.02 -3.80 -10.47
N PRO A 66 -10.69 -2.87 -9.55
CA PRO A 66 -11.28 -2.90 -8.21
C PRO A 66 -12.80 -2.74 -8.28
N ASN A 67 -13.51 -3.31 -7.31
CA ASN A 67 -14.96 -3.19 -7.15
C ASN A 67 -15.36 -2.55 -5.82
N THR A 68 -14.40 -2.33 -4.92
CA THR A 68 -14.62 -1.80 -3.58
C THR A 68 -13.54 -0.78 -3.24
N VAL A 69 -13.92 0.33 -2.63
CA VAL A 69 -13.04 1.36 -2.09
C VAL A 69 -13.07 1.27 -0.56
N VAL A 70 -11.88 1.22 0.04
CA VAL A 70 -11.72 1.24 1.50
C VAL A 70 -11.07 2.56 1.89
N LEU A 71 -11.74 3.34 2.73
CA LEU A 71 -11.29 4.64 3.21
C LEU A 71 -11.17 4.65 4.73
N GLY A 72 -10.23 5.44 5.26
CA GLY A 72 -10.15 5.72 6.68
C GLY A 72 -11.25 6.67 7.14
N TYR A 73 -11.78 6.47 8.34
CA TYR A 73 -12.69 7.41 8.97
C TYR A 73 -11.96 8.72 9.33
N LYS A 74 -12.49 9.86 8.87
CA LYS A 74 -11.96 11.18 9.21
C LYS A 74 -12.30 11.56 10.66
N ALA A 75 -11.38 11.24 11.59
CA ALA A 75 -11.60 11.43 13.03
C ALA A 75 -11.71 12.91 13.45
N ASN A 76 -11.02 13.81 12.73
CA ASN A 76 -10.95 15.24 13.02
C ASN A 76 -12.05 16.08 12.33
N TRP A 77 -13.13 15.46 11.83
CA TRP A 77 -14.17 16.13 11.04
C TRP A 77 -14.82 17.36 11.69
N ARG A 78 -14.82 17.45 13.03
CA ARG A 78 -15.35 18.62 13.76
C ARG A 78 -14.40 19.82 13.81
N LYS A 79 -13.11 19.60 13.56
CA LYS A 79 -12.03 20.60 13.72
C LYS A 79 -11.31 20.92 12.41
N CYS A 80 -11.51 20.10 11.38
CA CYS A 80 -10.87 20.30 10.09
C CYS A 80 -11.49 21.46 9.32
N ASP A 81 -10.80 21.89 8.27
CA ASP A 81 -11.34 22.84 7.30
C ASP A 81 -12.63 22.28 6.66
N PRO A 82 -13.71 23.06 6.58
CA PRO A 82 -14.92 22.68 5.85
C PRO A 82 -14.68 22.23 4.41
N VAL A 83 -13.68 22.79 3.73
CA VAL A 83 -13.32 22.42 2.35
C VAL A 83 -12.78 20.99 2.30
N GLU A 84 -11.90 20.63 3.24
CA GLU A 84 -11.34 19.27 3.34
C GLU A 84 -12.42 18.24 3.70
N LEU A 85 -13.36 18.62 4.59
CA LEU A 85 -14.48 17.76 4.94
C LEU A 85 -15.40 17.51 3.74
N THR A 86 -15.69 18.56 2.97
CA THR A 86 -16.51 18.48 1.76
C THR A 86 -15.85 17.57 0.73
N ALA A 87 -14.53 17.72 0.51
CA ALA A 87 -13.78 16.86 -0.38
C ALA A 87 -13.84 15.37 0.02
N TYR A 88 -13.76 15.06 1.32
CA TYR A 88 -13.91 13.69 1.81
C TYR A 88 -15.30 13.09 1.50
N PHE A 89 -16.37 13.87 1.69
CA PHE A 89 -17.73 13.43 1.33
C PHE A 89 -17.89 13.25 -0.17
N ASN A 90 -17.37 14.17 -0.97
CA ASN A 90 -17.43 14.10 -2.43
C ASN A 90 -16.66 12.88 -2.95
N THR A 91 -15.53 12.51 -2.34
CA THR A 91 -14.83 11.24 -2.65
C THR A 91 -15.72 10.02 -2.41
N LEU A 92 -16.53 10.02 -1.34
CA LEU A 92 -17.47 8.92 -1.07
C LEU A 92 -18.60 8.86 -2.11
N HIS A 93 -19.16 10.01 -2.47
CA HIS A 93 -20.17 10.12 -3.52
C HIS A 93 -19.63 9.63 -4.87
N GLU A 94 -18.44 10.08 -5.25
CA GLU A 94 -17.78 9.67 -6.49
C GLU A 94 -17.54 8.16 -6.56
N ALA A 95 -17.17 7.52 -5.45
CA ALA A 95 -17.03 6.07 -5.38
C ALA A 95 -18.38 5.36 -5.63
N LEU A 96 -19.47 5.85 -5.04
CA LEU A 96 -20.82 5.29 -5.20
C LEU A 96 -21.36 5.53 -6.62
N ASP A 97 -21.14 6.71 -7.19
CA ASP A 97 -21.58 7.08 -8.54
C ASP A 97 -20.89 6.21 -9.62
N MET A 98 -19.65 5.79 -9.35
CA MET A 98 -18.93 4.81 -10.18
C MET A 98 -19.19 3.34 -9.81
N TYR A 99 -20.22 3.07 -9.00
CA TYR A 99 -20.65 1.73 -8.60
C TYR A 99 -19.62 0.92 -7.81
N PHE A 100 -18.70 1.57 -7.09
CA PHE A 100 -17.86 0.87 -6.12
C PHE A 100 -18.64 0.59 -4.83
N GLY A 101 -18.40 -0.57 -4.22
CA GLY A 101 -18.71 -0.77 -2.81
C GLY A 101 -17.85 0.15 -1.95
N VAL A 102 -18.41 0.77 -0.90
CA VAL A 102 -17.66 1.67 -0.02
C VAL A 102 -17.55 1.06 1.38
N ILE A 103 -16.33 1.01 1.90
CA ILE A 103 -16.02 0.58 3.27
C ILE A 103 -15.29 1.71 3.99
N ILE A 104 -15.81 2.11 5.16
CA ILE A 104 -15.18 3.10 6.02
C ILE A 104 -14.59 2.40 7.25
N LEU A 105 -13.27 2.41 7.38
CA LEU A 105 -12.56 1.84 8.52
C LEU A 105 -12.40 2.88 9.64
N ARG A 106 -12.99 2.61 10.81
CA ARG A 106 -12.81 3.42 12.02
C ARG A 106 -12.15 2.60 13.12
N VAL A 107 -11.07 3.13 13.68
CA VAL A 107 -10.39 2.59 14.86
C VAL A 107 -10.31 3.68 15.95
N PRO A 108 -10.35 3.33 17.25
CA PRO A 108 -10.43 4.33 18.32
C PRO A 108 -9.25 5.32 18.34
N GLN A 109 -8.04 4.85 18.04
CA GLN A 109 -6.81 5.66 18.05
C GLN A 109 -6.53 6.37 16.71
N GLY A 110 -7.38 6.22 15.70
CA GLY A 110 -7.14 6.72 14.36
C GLY A 110 -6.12 5.89 13.55
N LEU A 111 -5.87 6.35 12.33
CA LEU A 111 -5.05 5.64 11.33
C LEU A 111 -3.76 6.38 10.96
N ASP A 112 -3.59 7.61 11.42
CA ASP A 112 -2.42 8.44 11.11
C ASP A 112 -1.30 8.20 12.14
N TYR A 113 -0.19 7.65 11.66
CA TYR A 113 1.02 7.40 12.43
C TYR A 113 2.25 8.10 11.84
N SER A 114 2.04 9.10 10.96
CA SER A 114 3.11 9.82 10.26
C SER A 114 4.15 10.46 11.18
N GLN A 115 3.74 10.88 12.38
CA GLN A 115 4.62 11.50 13.38
C GLN A 115 5.37 10.47 14.26
N ILE A 116 4.99 9.20 14.16
CA ILE A 116 5.39 8.16 15.11
C ILE A 116 6.24 7.09 14.42
N ILE A 117 5.97 6.81 13.14
CA ILE A 117 6.69 5.82 12.34
C ILE A 117 7.59 6.58 11.37
N GLU A 118 8.87 6.19 11.32
CA GLU A 118 9.78 6.64 10.27
C GLU A 118 10.05 5.46 9.34
N ASP A 119 9.92 5.68 8.04
CA ASP A 119 10.39 4.73 7.04
C ASP A 119 11.91 4.92 6.89
N GLU A 120 12.69 3.84 7.07
CA GLU A 120 14.15 3.85 6.86
C GLU A 120 14.54 4.31 5.44
N ASP A 121 13.61 4.23 4.48
CA ASP A 121 13.77 4.63 3.08
C ASP A 121 13.16 6.02 2.78
N SER A 122 12.94 6.87 3.78
CA SER A 122 12.35 8.20 3.59
C SER A 122 13.24 9.08 2.68
N PRO A 123 12.72 9.64 1.57
CA PRO A 123 13.49 10.59 0.79
C PRO A 123 13.66 11.85 1.62
N VAL A 124 14.92 12.18 1.92
CA VAL A 124 15.30 13.51 2.43
C VAL A 124 14.64 14.54 1.52
N THR A 125 13.63 15.24 2.03
CA THR A 125 13.07 16.40 1.36
C THR A 125 14.13 17.49 1.52
N MET A 126 15.05 17.55 0.56
CA MET A 126 16.02 18.64 0.43
C MET A 126 15.23 19.91 0.10
N ASN A 127 14.75 20.62 1.14
CA ASN A 127 14.57 22.06 1.02
C ASN A 127 15.96 22.67 0.97
N GLY A 128 16.25 23.39 -0.12
CA GLY A 128 17.57 23.91 -0.43
C GLY A 128 18.15 24.74 0.70
N ASN A 129 19.37 24.39 1.12
CA ASN A 129 20.55 25.23 0.90
C ASN A 129 21.82 24.48 1.35
N GLU A 130 22.85 24.63 0.52
CA GLU A 130 24.28 24.39 0.77
C GLU A 130 24.86 22.97 0.58
N THR A 131 25.59 22.90 -0.54
CA THR A 131 26.77 22.10 -0.89
C THR A 131 27.56 21.47 0.25
N ASN A 132 27.68 20.15 0.25
CA ASN A 132 28.99 19.48 0.16
C ASN A 132 28.83 18.00 -0.21
N ILE A 133 29.41 17.65 -1.36
CA ILE A 133 29.49 16.30 -1.90
C ILE A 133 30.73 15.66 -1.29
N THR A 134 30.57 14.56 -0.54
CA THR A 134 31.66 13.59 -0.34
C THR A 134 31.35 12.36 -1.17
N GLN A 135 32.12 12.22 -2.25
CA GLN A 135 32.18 11.03 -3.07
C GLN A 135 32.86 9.91 -2.29
N THR A 136 32.33 8.69 -2.39
CA THR A 136 33.16 7.48 -2.37
C THR A 136 32.77 6.63 -3.59
N PRO A 137 33.71 6.32 -4.49
CA PRO A 137 33.47 5.62 -5.74
C PRO A 137 33.72 4.13 -5.57
N GLU A 138 32.85 3.27 -6.10
CA GLU A 138 33.29 2.00 -6.65
C GLU A 138 32.51 1.72 -7.94
N ASP A 139 33.29 1.56 -9.00
CA ASP A 139 32.88 1.49 -10.39
C ASP A 139 33.49 0.21 -10.98
N LYS A 140 32.89 -0.22 -12.10
CA LYS A 140 33.36 -1.17 -13.15
C LYS A 140 32.75 -2.58 -13.18
N PRO A 141 32.67 -3.20 -14.39
CA PRO A 141 32.19 -2.60 -15.64
C PRO A 141 31.34 -3.56 -16.51
N GLY A 142 30.42 -2.97 -17.29
CA GLY A 142 30.07 -3.25 -18.69
C GLY A 142 29.82 -4.67 -19.21
N GLN A 143 28.64 -4.89 -19.80
CA GLN A 143 28.55 -5.31 -21.21
C GLN A 143 27.17 -5.02 -21.83
N SER A 144 27.23 -4.38 -22.99
CA SER A 144 26.14 -4.12 -23.93
C SER A 144 25.74 -5.37 -24.69
N THR A 145 24.43 -5.59 -24.91
CA THR A 145 23.91 -6.17 -26.17
C THR A 145 22.40 -5.97 -26.32
N THR A 146 22.07 -5.15 -27.32
CA THR A 146 21.12 -5.43 -28.41
C THR A 146 19.68 -5.85 -28.10
N ASN A 147 18.78 -4.91 -28.41
CA ASN A 147 17.37 -5.14 -28.74
C ASN A 147 17.21 -6.22 -29.82
N GLN A 148 16.45 -7.28 -29.54
CA GLN A 148 15.77 -8.03 -30.59
C GLN A 148 14.33 -8.33 -30.19
N LEU A 149 13.45 -7.76 -30.99
CA LEU A 149 12.02 -7.99 -31.08
C LEU A 149 11.83 -9.27 -31.90
N THR A 150 11.26 -10.32 -31.32
CA THR A 150 10.78 -11.48 -32.09
C THR A 150 9.27 -11.60 -31.96
N GLN A 151 8.65 -11.43 -33.12
CA GLN A 151 7.26 -11.64 -33.45
C GLN A 151 7.13 -13.10 -33.91
N ASP A 152 6.26 -13.85 -33.24
CA ASP A 152 5.76 -15.16 -33.67
C ASP A 152 4.43 -15.32 -32.94
N GLY A 153 3.31 -15.71 -33.51
CA GLY A 153 3.00 -16.44 -34.73
C GLY A 153 1.65 -17.05 -34.39
N THR A 154 0.63 -16.70 -35.15
CA THR A 154 -0.75 -17.21 -35.00
C THR A 154 -0.76 -18.72 -35.14
N ASP A 155 -1.38 -19.45 -34.22
CA ASP A 155 -2.11 -20.68 -34.55
C ASP A 155 -3.18 -20.99 -33.50
N SER A 156 -4.40 -21.21 -34.00
CA SER A 156 -5.58 -21.61 -33.25
C SER A 156 -5.73 -23.11 -33.35
N GLU A 157 -5.78 -23.83 -32.24
CA GLU A 157 -6.34 -25.19 -32.16
C GLU A 157 -7.11 -25.30 -30.83
N ALA A 158 -8.40 -25.60 -30.95
CA ALA A 158 -9.32 -25.78 -29.85
C ALA A 158 -9.15 -27.18 -29.23
N SER A 159 -9.08 -27.28 -27.90
CA SER A 159 -9.47 -28.49 -27.17
C SER A 159 -9.77 -28.20 -25.69
N THR A 160 -10.95 -28.63 -25.26
CA THR A 160 -11.55 -28.56 -23.92
C THR A 160 -10.75 -29.36 -22.85
N PRO A 161 -10.95 -29.11 -21.54
CA PRO A 161 -9.92 -29.20 -20.49
C PRO A 161 -9.81 -30.57 -19.78
N PRO A 162 -8.67 -30.91 -19.16
CA PRO A 162 -8.59 -31.96 -18.14
C PRO A 162 -8.80 -31.40 -16.72
N GLY A 163 -9.82 -31.94 -16.04
CA GLY A 163 -9.88 -32.30 -14.61
C GLY A 163 -9.44 -31.27 -13.55
N SER A 164 -10.41 -30.76 -12.79
CA SER A 164 -10.19 -30.04 -11.53
C SER A 164 -9.49 -30.92 -10.48
N PRO A 165 -8.41 -30.47 -9.82
CA PRO A 165 -7.91 -31.13 -8.63
C PRO A 165 -8.81 -30.80 -7.43
N GLN A 166 -9.37 -31.85 -6.82
CA GLN A 166 -10.19 -31.82 -5.62
C GLN A 166 -9.29 -31.51 -4.42
N ALA A 167 -9.40 -30.31 -3.85
CA ALA A 167 -8.66 -29.96 -2.64
C ALA A 167 -9.37 -30.54 -1.40
N GLU A 168 -8.80 -31.59 -0.81
CA GLU A 168 -9.19 -32.05 0.51
C GLU A 168 -8.97 -30.94 1.55
N ARG A 169 -10.01 -30.64 2.33
CA ARG A 169 -9.93 -29.77 3.49
C ARG A 169 -9.08 -30.45 4.57
N ALA A 170 -7.77 -30.20 4.58
CA ALA A 170 -6.98 -30.37 5.77
C ALA A 170 -7.38 -29.28 6.78
N GLY A 171 -8.23 -29.65 7.75
CA GLY A 171 -8.50 -28.83 8.91
C GLY A 171 -7.23 -28.66 9.73
N ALA A 172 -6.49 -27.58 9.50
CA ALA A 172 -5.37 -27.20 10.35
C ALA A 172 -5.92 -26.71 11.71
N VAL A 173 -6.01 -27.64 12.66
CA VAL A 173 -6.12 -27.31 14.08
C VAL A 173 -4.78 -26.69 14.49
N VAL A 174 -4.71 -25.37 14.52
CA VAL A 174 -3.52 -24.65 15.00
C VAL A 174 -3.56 -24.63 16.52
N GLU A 175 -2.82 -25.55 17.14
CA GLU A 175 -2.39 -25.44 18.54
C GLU A 175 -1.45 -24.24 18.68
N THR A 176 -1.78 -23.31 19.58
CA THR A 176 -0.99 -22.09 19.79
C THR A 176 0.16 -22.35 20.76
N ASN A 177 1.36 -22.60 20.23
CA ASN A 177 2.59 -22.61 21.03
C ASN A 177 3.02 -21.17 21.41
N ALA A 178 3.30 -20.95 22.70
CA ALA A 178 3.69 -19.64 23.23
C ALA A 178 4.99 -19.09 22.60
N ALA A 179 5.91 -19.96 22.20
CA ALA A 179 7.17 -19.60 21.54
C ALA A 179 6.96 -18.95 20.16
N ASP A 180 6.04 -19.48 19.34
CA ASP A 180 5.72 -18.90 18.03
C ASP A 180 5.03 -17.55 18.13
N SER A 181 4.17 -17.38 19.15
CA SER A 181 3.53 -16.10 19.41
C SER A 181 4.54 -15.00 19.78
N LYS A 182 5.61 -15.35 20.51
CA LYS A 182 6.71 -14.43 20.85
C LYS A 182 7.54 -14.08 19.61
N LYS A 183 7.96 -15.07 18.82
CA LYS A 183 8.72 -14.85 17.58
C LYS A 183 7.97 -13.95 16.59
N ARG A 184 6.68 -14.19 16.39
CA ARG A 184 5.82 -13.35 15.52
C ARG A 184 5.66 -11.93 16.04
N ARG A 185 5.61 -11.73 17.36
CA ARG A 185 5.58 -10.38 17.94
C ARG A 185 6.90 -9.64 17.73
N THR A 186 8.04 -10.32 17.87
CA THR A 186 9.36 -9.74 17.60
C THR A 186 9.51 -9.38 16.13
N SER A 187 9.06 -10.23 15.21
CA SER A 187 9.12 -9.92 13.77
C SER A 187 8.25 -8.72 13.39
N LEU A 188 7.08 -8.57 14.01
CA LEU A 188 6.21 -7.40 13.79
C LEU A 188 6.79 -6.13 14.43
N ALA A 189 7.45 -6.21 15.58
CA ALA A 189 8.13 -5.06 16.20
C ALA A 189 9.29 -4.54 15.34
N ASN A 190 10.04 -5.43 14.69
CA ASN A 190 11.13 -5.04 13.80
C ASN A 190 10.65 -4.31 12.54
N LEU A 191 9.37 -4.48 12.15
CA LEU A 191 8.78 -3.88 10.96
C LEU A 191 8.33 -2.42 11.17
N PHE A 192 8.20 -1.97 12.41
CA PHE A 192 7.75 -0.62 12.73
C PHE A 192 8.74 0.03 13.70
N ARG A 193 9.50 1.00 13.19
CA ARG A 193 10.47 1.78 13.95
C ARG A 193 10.02 3.24 14.00
N GLY A 194 10.31 3.89 15.12
CA GLY A 194 10.14 5.33 15.27
C GLY A 194 11.34 6.10 14.71
N PRO A 195 11.31 7.44 14.78
CA PRO A 195 12.37 8.30 14.28
C PRO A 195 13.75 7.89 14.81
N GLY A 196 14.74 7.78 13.91
CA GLY A 196 16.10 7.35 14.24
C GLY A 196 16.23 5.88 14.66
N GLY A 197 15.26 5.03 14.29
CA GLY A 197 15.27 3.60 14.62
C GLY A 197 14.77 3.28 16.03
N ALA A 198 14.17 4.24 16.72
CA ALA A 198 13.65 4.07 18.08
C ALA A 198 12.57 2.97 18.16
N GLU A 199 12.53 2.25 19.28
CA GLU A 199 11.46 1.28 19.52
C GLU A 199 10.14 1.99 19.81
N LEU A 200 9.07 1.54 19.14
CA LEU A 200 7.73 2.05 19.40
C LEU A 200 7.18 1.54 20.73
N SER A 201 6.33 2.34 21.36
CA SER A 201 5.64 1.92 22.58
C SER A 201 4.78 0.67 22.31
N LYS A 202 4.65 -0.20 23.32
CA LYS A 202 3.86 -1.44 23.20
C LYS A 202 2.42 -1.17 22.79
N GLU A 203 1.85 -0.06 23.25
CA GLU A 203 0.49 0.36 22.91
C GLU A 203 0.37 0.73 21.43
N VAL A 204 1.26 1.59 20.93
CA VAL A 204 1.30 1.97 19.51
C VAL A 204 1.47 0.76 18.62
N LEU A 205 2.42 -0.12 18.95
CA LEU A 205 2.65 -1.35 18.19
C LEU A 205 1.41 -2.28 18.23
N ASN A 206 0.70 -2.34 19.35
CA ASN A 206 -0.54 -3.10 19.45
C ASN A 206 -1.65 -2.53 18.55
N ASN A 207 -1.77 -1.21 18.47
CA ASN A 207 -2.76 -0.54 17.63
C ASN A 207 -2.47 -0.76 16.14
N ILE A 208 -1.22 -0.58 15.71
CA ILE A 208 -0.80 -0.79 14.31
C ILE A 208 -1.01 -2.25 13.88
N THR A 209 -0.77 -3.21 14.78
CA THR A 209 -0.84 -4.64 14.47
C THR A 209 -2.17 -5.29 14.85
N MET A 210 -3.19 -4.51 15.19
CA MET A 210 -4.46 -5.04 15.72
C MET A 210 -5.13 -6.06 14.78
N PHE A 211 -5.03 -5.86 13.46
CA PHE A 211 -5.62 -6.74 12.45
C PHE A 211 -4.72 -7.91 12.03
N LYS A 212 -3.43 -7.89 12.41
CA LYS A 212 -2.52 -9.03 12.17
C LYS A 212 -2.64 -10.11 13.26
N ARG A 213 -3.31 -9.82 14.36
CA ARG A 213 -3.47 -10.72 15.50
C ARG A 213 -4.77 -11.52 15.39
N LYS A 214 -4.74 -12.78 15.84
CA LYS A 214 -5.95 -13.59 15.99
C LYS A 214 -6.79 -12.96 17.10
N GLN A 215 -7.91 -12.34 16.73
CA GLN A 215 -8.88 -11.85 17.69
C GLN A 215 -9.51 -13.06 18.39
N LYS A 216 -9.73 -12.97 19.70
CA LYS A 216 -10.54 -13.98 20.39
C LYS A 216 -11.95 -13.90 19.79
N LYS A 217 -12.55 -15.05 19.44
CA LYS A 217 -13.96 -15.08 19.03
C LYS A 217 -14.76 -14.37 20.13
N GLY A 218 -15.51 -13.34 19.74
CA GLY A 218 -16.34 -12.61 20.69
C GLY A 218 -17.33 -13.54 21.36
N THR A 219 -17.47 -13.39 22.67
CA THR A 219 -18.68 -13.75 23.44
C THR A 219 -19.84 -12.88 23.01
#